data_AF-A0A7V8NWE4-F1
#
_entry.id   AF-A0A7V8NWE4-F1
#
_cell.length_a   1.000
_cell.length_b   1.000
_cell.length_c   1.000
_cell.angle_alpha   90.00
_cell.angle_beta   90.00
_cell.angle_gamma   90.00
#
_symmetry.space_group_name_H-M   'P 1'
#
loop_
_entity.id
_entity.type
_entity.pdbx_description
1 polymer ?
#
loop_
_entity_poly.entity_id
_entity_poly.type
_entity_poly.pdbx_seq_one_letter_code
_entity_poly.pdbx_strand_id
1 'polypeptide(L)'
;MNLGSRKAIAARFKAYVGELTKVIGHADREGPLHDYCAGLLATEGRRSVEPMAAVTAPAHVSAQHQKLLHLVANSPWSDERVLAKVRELVVPSMTWHGPIEAWIIDDTAFPKKGRHSVGVHHQYCGQLGKQANCQVAVTLSIANHHASLPIAYRLYLPKEWIDDAPRRKKAHVPAAIAFKTKPQIALEQIRAALLAGIAPGVVLMDASYGNNGILRLALTGLGLSYVAAILATTKVRHVRKDDPKPPRVSVEALALSLPKHAWRTITWREGTNEKLKSRFARVRVHAAPIRGEARFAEETLLIEWPEGEAKPTKYWLATVDRKMSFRGLVDLAKMRWRIERDYEDLKQEIGLGHYEGRGWRGFHHHGTLAIAAYGFLISERERIPPSGSHS
;
A
#
# COMPACT_ATOMS: atom_id res chain seq x y z
N MET A 1 27.06 -3.49 16.09
CA MET A 1 26.05 -4.41 16.67
C MET A 1 26.80 -5.63 17.24
N ASN A 2 26.76 -5.88 18.55
CA ASN A 2 27.53 -6.96 19.20
C ASN A 2 26.93 -8.36 18.90
N LEU A 3 27.72 -9.44 18.93
CA LEU A 3 27.32 -10.84 18.68
C LEU A 3 26.09 -11.28 19.50
N GLY A 4 25.97 -10.84 20.74
CA GLY A 4 24.81 -11.12 21.59
C GLY A 4 23.48 -10.58 21.02
N SER A 5 23.52 -9.38 20.43
CA SER A 5 22.37 -8.77 19.76
C SER A 5 21.96 -9.54 18.50
N ARG A 6 22.94 -10.01 17.70
CA ARG A 6 22.67 -10.84 16.51
C ARG A 6 22.01 -12.18 16.85
N LYS A 7 22.51 -12.88 17.88
CA LYS A 7 21.90 -14.14 18.34
C LYS A 7 20.46 -13.95 18.81
N ALA A 8 20.18 -12.85 19.51
CA ALA A 8 18.84 -12.51 19.96
C ALA A 8 17.88 -12.22 18.79
N ILE A 9 18.32 -11.50 17.76
CA ILE A 9 17.53 -11.25 16.54
C ILE A 9 17.24 -12.57 15.82
N ALA A 10 18.24 -13.44 15.65
CA ALA A 10 18.06 -14.74 15.00
C ALA A 10 17.07 -15.64 15.75
N ALA A 11 17.10 -15.66 17.08
CA ALA A 11 16.13 -16.39 17.90
C ALA A 11 14.70 -15.86 17.71
N ARG A 12 14.52 -14.54 17.70
CA ARG A 12 13.22 -13.91 17.43
C ARG A 12 12.73 -14.17 16.00
N PHE A 13 13.62 -14.12 15.01
CA PHE A 13 13.29 -14.47 13.63
C PHE A 13 12.78 -15.90 13.53
N LYS A 14 13.51 -16.86 14.12
CA LYS A 14 13.10 -18.27 14.13
C LYS A 14 11.73 -18.46 14.80
N ALA A 15 11.49 -17.80 15.93
CA ALA A 15 10.20 -17.85 16.62
C ALA A 15 9.07 -17.25 15.77
N TYR A 16 9.29 -16.07 15.17
CA TYR A 16 8.33 -15.40 14.29
C TYR A 16 7.95 -16.28 13.09
N VAL A 17 8.95 -16.83 12.40
CA VAL A 17 8.73 -17.73 11.27
C VAL A 17 8.03 -19.03 11.72
N GLY A 18 8.37 -19.56 12.89
CA GLY A 18 7.69 -20.72 13.48
C GLY A 18 6.21 -20.48 13.80
N GLU A 19 5.77 -19.24 14.00
CA GLU A 19 4.35 -18.92 14.09
C GLU A 19 3.66 -18.91 12.71
N LEU A 20 4.38 -18.52 11.64
CA LEU A 20 3.85 -18.56 10.27
C LEU A 20 3.66 -20.00 9.77
N THR A 21 4.50 -20.94 10.20
CA THR A 21 4.37 -22.35 9.78
C THR A 21 3.07 -22.99 10.27
N LYS A 22 2.49 -22.50 11.37
CA LYS A 22 1.19 -22.99 11.88
C LYS A 22 0.03 -22.79 10.92
N VAL A 23 0.17 -21.93 9.91
CA VAL A 23 -0.90 -21.62 8.95
C VAL A 23 -0.61 -22.08 7.52
N ILE A 24 0.52 -22.74 7.25
CA ILE A 24 0.86 -23.27 5.91
C ILE A 24 0.50 -24.75 5.70
N GLY A 25 -0.04 -25.40 6.75
CA GLY A 25 -0.56 -26.77 6.70
C GLY A 25 0.53 -27.80 6.95
N HIS A 26 0.97 -28.49 5.90
CA HIS A 26 1.85 -29.66 6.01
C HIS A 26 3.25 -29.30 6.54
N ALA A 27 3.78 -30.17 7.41
CA ALA A 27 5.07 -30.00 8.09
C ALA A 27 6.29 -29.98 7.13
N ASP A 28 6.17 -30.57 5.94
CA ASP A 28 7.21 -30.56 4.90
C ASP A 28 7.50 -29.16 4.35
N ARG A 29 6.59 -28.20 4.56
CA ARG A 29 6.72 -26.80 4.12
C ARG A 29 7.47 -25.93 5.12
N GLU A 30 7.67 -26.38 6.36
CA GLU A 30 8.23 -25.56 7.44
C GLU A 30 9.66 -25.12 7.14
N GLY A 31 10.52 -26.08 6.81
CA GLY A 31 11.92 -25.83 6.44
C GLY A 31 12.04 -24.89 5.24
N PRO A 32 11.42 -25.22 4.08
CA PRO A 32 11.44 -24.34 2.93
C PRO A 32 10.88 -22.94 3.20
N LEU A 33 9.82 -22.79 4.01
CA LEU A 33 9.29 -21.46 4.35
C LEU A 33 10.30 -20.65 5.15
N HIS A 34 10.92 -21.29 6.15
CA HIS A 34 11.96 -20.65 6.93
C HIS A 34 13.12 -20.20 6.05
N ASP A 35 13.60 -21.10 5.19
CA ASP A 35 14.72 -20.81 4.31
C ASP A 35 14.38 -19.73 3.28
N TYR A 36 13.14 -19.70 2.77
CA TYR A 36 12.71 -18.64 1.86
C TYR A 36 12.73 -17.27 2.55
N CYS A 37 12.15 -17.17 3.76
CA CYS A 37 12.18 -15.93 4.54
C CYS A 37 13.60 -15.52 4.93
N ALA A 38 14.45 -16.48 5.31
CA ALA A 38 15.86 -16.23 5.63
C ALA A 38 16.62 -15.74 4.39
N GLY A 39 16.38 -16.38 3.24
CA GLY A 39 16.97 -16.01 1.94
C GLY A 39 16.61 -14.59 1.53
N LEU A 40 15.36 -14.16 1.71
CA LEU A 40 14.93 -12.79 1.43
C LEU A 40 15.71 -11.76 2.28
N LEU A 41 16.00 -12.07 3.55
CA LEU A 41 16.71 -11.17 4.46
C LEU A 41 18.23 -11.22 4.33
N ALA A 42 18.80 -12.38 3.97
CA ALA A 42 20.25 -12.62 3.99
C ALA A 42 20.92 -12.48 2.63
N THR A 43 20.16 -12.58 1.53
CA THR A 43 20.75 -12.54 0.17
C THR A 43 21.06 -11.11 -0.25
N GLU A 44 22.31 -10.85 -0.59
CA GLU A 44 22.73 -9.58 -1.17
C GLU A 44 22.34 -9.49 -2.65
N GLY A 45 21.94 -8.30 -3.10
CA GLY A 45 21.52 -8.06 -4.49
C GLY A 45 20.19 -8.73 -4.84
N ARG A 46 20.20 -9.59 -5.87
CA ARG A 46 18.97 -10.17 -6.43
C ARG A 46 18.48 -11.34 -5.58
N ARG A 47 17.26 -11.19 -5.05
CA ARG A 47 16.60 -12.15 -4.14
C ARG A 47 15.64 -13.07 -4.88
N SER A 48 16.09 -13.64 -6.00
CA SER A 48 15.37 -14.71 -6.70
C SER A 48 15.72 -16.08 -6.09
N VAL A 49 15.04 -17.15 -6.51
CA VAL A 49 15.15 -18.47 -5.87
C VAL A 49 16.58 -19.00 -5.89
N GLU A 50 17.31 -18.81 -7.00
CA GLU A 50 18.67 -19.33 -7.17
C GLU A 50 19.68 -18.66 -6.20
N PRO A 51 19.82 -17.32 -6.15
CA PRO A 51 20.66 -16.67 -5.14
C PRO A 51 20.27 -17.02 -3.69
N MET A 52 18.97 -17.08 -3.38
CA MET A 52 18.52 -17.46 -2.04
C MET A 52 18.90 -18.89 -1.69
N ALA A 53 18.84 -19.82 -2.65
CA ALA A 53 19.28 -21.20 -2.45
C ALA A 53 20.79 -21.28 -2.17
N ALA A 54 21.59 -20.46 -2.86
CA ALA A 54 23.04 -20.39 -2.65
C ALA A 54 23.41 -19.90 -1.25
N VAL A 55 22.67 -18.92 -0.71
CA VAL A 55 22.90 -18.39 0.65
C VAL A 55 22.39 -19.33 1.74
N THR A 56 21.24 -19.98 1.53
CA THR A 56 20.58 -20.79 2.56
C THR A 56 21.10 -22.23 2.64
N ALA A 57 21.61 -22.76 1.54
CA ALA A 57 22.20 -24.11 1.49
C ALA A 57 23.36 -24.18 0.46
N PRO A 58 24.50 -23.55 0.72
CA PRO A 58 25.61 -23.44 -0.25
C PRO A 58 26.17 -24.80 -0.71
N ALA A 59 26.12 -25.84 0.12
CA ALA A 59 26.55 -27.19 -0.25
C ALA A 59 25.51 -27.98 -1.08
N HIS A 60 24.27 -27.49 -1.16
CA HIS A 60 23.14 -28.20 -1.75
C HIS A 60 22.24 -27.28 -2.60
N VAL A 61 22.83 -26.30 -3.29
CA VAL A 61 22.12 -25.21 -4.01
C VAL A 61 21.03 -25.75 -4.93
N SER A 62 21.34 -26.75 -5.76
CA SER A 62 20.36 -27.32 -6.71
C SER A 62 19.13 -27.93 -6.01
N ALA A 63 19.35 -28.73 -4.96
CA ALA A 63 18.26 -29.32 -4.19
C ALA A 63 17.44 -28.25 -3.47
N GLN A 64 18.11 -27.23 -2.93
CA GLN A 64 17.46 -26.11 -2.25
C GLN A 64 16.66 -25.24 -3.21
N HIS A 65 17.17 -24.98 -4.41
CA HIS A 65 16.45 -24.28 -5.48
C HIS A 65 15.11 -24.97 -5.74
N GLN A 66 15.11 -26.29 -5.94
CA GLN A 66 13.88 -27.05 -6.21
C GLN A 66 12.89 -26.97 -5.04
N LYS A 67 13.36 -27.06 -3.79
CA LYS A 67 12.53 -26.91 -2.58
C LYS A 67 11.87 -25.53 -2.50
N LEU A 68 12.67 -24.46 -2.65
CA LEU A 68 12.19 -23.08 -2.58
C LEU A 68 11.25 -22.75 -3.74
N LEU A 69 11.56 -23.22 -4.95
CA LEU A 69 10.71 -23.07 -6.13
C LEU A 69 9.38 -23.80 -5.92
N HIS A 70 9.40 -25.03 -5.41
CA HIS A 70 8.19 -25.80 -5.13
C HIS A 70 7.33 -25.12 -4.06
N LEU A 71 7.93 -24.60 -2.99
CA LEU A 71 7.20 -23.85 -1.96
C LEU A 71 6.46 -22.66 -2.55
N VAL A 72 7.16 -21.82 -3.32
CA VAL A 72 6.57 -20.57 -3.80
C VAL A 72 5.62 -20.80 -4.98
N ALA A 73 5.96 -21.66 -5.94
CA ALA A 73 5.20 -21.79 -7.19
C ALA A 73 4.07 -22.82 -7.13
N ASN A 74 4.26 -23.93 -6.40
CA ASN A 74 3.43 -25.12 -6.55
C ASN A 74 2.65 -25.47 -5.27
N SER A 75 3.25 -25.31 -4.11
CA SER A 75 2.67 -25.76 -2.83
C SER A 75 1.33 -25.07 -2.55
N PRO A 76 0.26 -25.79 -2.17
CA PRO A 76 -1.08 -25.23 -1.98
C PRO A 76 -1.29 -24.66 -0.55
N TRP A 77 -0.41 -23.79 -0.08
CA TRP A 77 -0.68 -22.98 1.12
C TRP A 77 -1.46 -21.71 0.75
N SER A 78 -2.14 -21.11 1.73
CA SER A 78 -3.00 -19.94 1.52
C SER A 78 -2.24 -18.66 1.84
N ASP A 79 -2.06 -17.80 0.84
CA ASP A 79 -1.49 -16.46 1.01
C ASP A 79 -2.33 -15.60 1.95
N GLU A 80 -3.66 -15.69 1.86
CA GLU A 80 -4.58 -14.99 2.77
C GLU A 80 -4.36 -15.36 4.25
N ARG A 81 -4.20 -16.67 4.55
CA ARG A 81 -3.94 -17.15 5.92
C ARG A 81 -2.58 -16.69 6.44
N VAL A 82 -1.55 -16.72 5.58
CA VAL A 82 -0.21 -16.25 5.96
C VAL A 82 -0.22 -14.74 6.21
N LEU A 83 -0.82 -13.93 5.33
CA LEU A 83 -0.96 -12.48 5.55
C LEU A 83 -1.76 -12.16 6.81
N ALA A 84 -2.82 -12.92 7.10
CA ALA A 84 -3.57 -12.77 8.35
C ALA A 84 -2.68 -13.05 9.58
N LYS A 85 -1.86 -14.10 9.54
CA LYS A 85 -0.92 -14.43 10.62
C LYS A 85 0.20 -13.41 10.76
N VAL A 86 0.76 -12.91 9.66
CA VAL A 86 1.74 -11.79 9.68
C VAL A 86 1.14 -10.59 10.41
N ARG A 87 -0.09 -10.20 10.06
CA ARG A 87 -0.76 -9.09 10.71
C ARG A 87 -0.98 -9.34 12.21
N GLU A 88 -1.42 -10.54 12.61
CA GLU A 88 -1.57 -10.93 14.02
C GLU A 88 -0.27 -10.75 14.81
N LEU A 89 0.87 -11.13 14.22
CA LEU A 89 2.18 -11.08 14.86
C LEU A 89 2.77 -9.65 14.92
N VAL A 90 2.52 -8.83 13.89
CA VAL A 90 3.22 -7.55 13.71
C VAL A 90 2.43 -6.38 14.33
N VAL A 91 1.10 -6.36 14.20
CA VAL A 91 0.26 -5.24 14.69
C VAL A 91 0.51 -4.88 16.15
N PRO A 92 0.63 -5.83 17.10
CA PRO A 92 0.89 -5.49 18.50
C PRO A 92 2.14 -4.63 18.68
N SER A 93 3.23 -4.92 17.94
CA SER A 93 4.47 -4.13 17.99
C SER A 93 4.31 -2.76 17.34
N MET A 94 3.61 -2.66 16.21
CA MET A 94 3.33 -1.38 15.55
C MET A 94 2.55 -0.43 16.47
N THR A 95 1.71 -0.98 17.35
CA THR A 95 0.88 -0.18 18.26
C THR A 95 1.57 0.28 19.54
N TRP A 96 2.85 -0.06 19.77
CA TRP A 96 3.58 0.37 20.97
C TRP A 96 3.74 1.89 21.07
N HIS A 97 3.89 2.57 19.93
CA HIS A 97 4.14 4.02 19.87
C HIS A 97 2.92 4.81 19.37
N GLY A 98 1.77 4.16 19.18
CA GLY A 98 0.52 4.83 18.79
C GLY A 98 -0.45 3.90 18.06
N PRO A 99 -1.76 4.20 18.08
CA PRO A 99 -2.76 3.38 17.40
C PRO A 99 -2.56 3.41 15.87
N ILE A 100 -3.16 2.45 15.16
CA ILE A 100 -3.31 2.55 13.70
C ILE A 100 -4.23 3.73 13.39
N GLU A 101 -3.76 4.64 12.53
CA GLU A 101 -4.47 5.88 12.18
C GLU A 101 -4.95 5.89 10.73
N ALA A 102 -4.29 5.13 9.84
CA ALA A 102 -4.56 5.17 8.42
C ALA A 102 -4.66 3.79 7.78
N TRP A 103 -5.58 3.68 6.83
CA TRP A 103 -5.68 2.59 5.87
C TRP A 103 -5.31 3.13 4.49
N ILE A 104 -4.20 2.69 3.92
CA ILE A 104 -3.63 3.30 2.72
C ILE A 104 -3.84 2.36 1.54
N ILE A 105 -4.56 2.85 0.53
CA ILE A 105 -4.76 2.16 -0.75
C ILE A 105 -3.67 2.63 -1.71
N ASP A 106 -2.97 1.67 -2.30
CA ASP A 106 -1.96 1.95 -3.31
C ASP A 106 -1.85 0.82 -4.33
N ASP A 107 -1.20 1.09 -5.45
CA ASP A 107 -0.69 0.06 -6.33
C ASP A 107 0.83 0.09 -6.49
N THR A 108 1.39 -1.08 -6.73
CA THR A 108 2.83 -1.24 -6.94
C THR A 108 3.09 -2.01 -8.22
N ALA A 109 3.92 -1.43 -9.08
CA ALA A 109 4.21 -1.97 -10.41
C ALA A 109 5.58 -2.67 -10.46
N PHE A 110 5.65 -3.72 -11.27
CA PHE A 110 6.84 -4.55 -11.49
C PHE A 110 7.13 -4.61 -13.00
N PRO A 111 8.17 -3.91 -13.49
CA PRO A 111 8.58 -3.99 -14.89
C PRO A 111 8.87 -5.44 -15.30
N LYS A 112 8.39 -5.85 -16.47
CA LYS A 112 8.62 -7.18 -17.03
C LYS A 112 8.90 -7.11 -18.53
N LYS A 113 9.68 -8.07 -19.02
CA LYS A 113 9.88 -8.30 -20.46
C LYS A 113 9.03 -9.48 -20.91
N GLY A 114 8.48 -9.40 -22.14
CA GLY A 114 7.67 -10.45 -22.73
C GLY A 114 6.21 -10.50 -22.24
N ARG A 115 5.47 -11.53 -22.66
CA ARG A 115 3.99 -11.62 -22.52
C ARG A 115 3.52 -12.76 -21.60
N HIS A 116 4.42 -13.53 -21.01
CA HIS A 116 4.07 -14.79 -20.35
C HIS A 116 3.89 -14.71 -18.82
N SER A 117 4.44 -13.71 -18.14
CA SER A 117 4.20 -13.52 -16.70
C SER A 117 2.76 -13.10 -16.45
N VAL A 118 2.07 -13.77 -15.52
CA VAL A 118 0.66 -13.51 -15.18
C VAL A 118 0.34 -12.02 -15.03
N GLY A 119 -0.72 -11.53 -15.66
CA GLY A 119 -1.14 -10.12 -15.54
C GLY A 119 -0.18 -9.08 -16.13
N VAL A 120 0.87 -9.49 -16.85
CA VAL A 120 1.75 -8.54 -17.53
C VAL A 120 1.03 -7.88 -18.71
N HIS A 121 1.07 -6.56 -18.77
CA HIS A 121 0.45 -5.75 -19.82
C HIS A 121 1.15 -4.39 -19.96
N HIS A 122 0.99 -3.75 -21.12
CA HIS A 122 1.48 -2.39 -21.35
C HIS A 122 0.57 -1.37 -20.67
N GLN A 123 1.00 -0.87 -19.51
CA GLN A 123 0.22 0.06 -18.67
C GLN A 123 1.16 1.03 -17.94
N TYR A 124 0.59 2.04 -17.27
CA TYR A 124 1.42 2.95 -16.49
C TYR A 124 2.17 2.20 -15.38
N CYS A 125 3.49 2.35 -15.35
CA CYS A 125 4.37 1.75 -14.38
C CYS A 125 4.96 2.86 -13.51
N GLY A 126 4.47 2.99 -12.27
CA GLY A 126 4.92 4.03 -11.34
C GLY A 126 6.44 4.01 -11.12
N GLN A 127 7.04 2.83 -11.05
CA GLN A 127 8.50 2.67 -10.90
C GLN A 127 9.31 3.26 -12.08
N LEU A 128 8.74 3.29 -13.28
CA LEU A 128 9.42 3.83 -14.47
C LEU A 128 8.92 5.24 -14.86
N GLY A 129 7.92 5.77 -14.18
CA GLY A 129 7.29 7.06 -14.50
C GLY A 129 6.64 7.13 -15.88
N LYS A 130 6.36 5.99 -16.53
CA LYS A 130 5.84 5.93 -17.90
C LYS A 130 5.03 4.67 -18.18
N GLN A 131 4.36 4.64 -19.32
CA GLN A 131 3.78 3.39 -19.82
C GLN A 131 4.89 2.40 -20.17
N ALA A 132 4.76 1.20 -19.65
CA ALA A 132 5.68 0.10 -19.89
C ALA A 132 4.97 -1.23 -19.68
N ASN A 133 5.60 -2.29 -20.16
CA ASN A 133 5.12 -3.64 -19.88
C ASN A 133 5.42 -3.99 -18.41
N CYS A 134 4.38 -4.16 -17.61
CA CYS A 134 4.52 -4.44 -16.18
C CYS A 134 3.34 -5.25 -15.62
N GLN A 135 3.59 -5.88 -14.48
CA GLN A 135 2.56 -6.38 -13.58
C GLN A 135 2.23 -5.29 -12.56
N VAL A 136 1.00 -5.24 -12.06
CA VAL A 136 0.61 -4.30 -11.01
C VAL A 136 -0.15 -5.04 -9.92
N ALA A 137 0.22 -4.84 -8.66
CA ALA A 137 -0.52 -5.33 -7.51
C ALA A 137 -1.23 -4.17 -6.80
N VAL A 138 -2.50 -4.36 -6.47
CA VAL A 138 -3.28 -3.46 -5.61
C VAL A 138 -3.12 -3.92 -4.17
N THR A 139 -2.96 -2.96 -3.28
CA THR A 139 -2.57 -3.19 -1.90
C THR A 139 -3.37 -2.34 -0.93
N LEU A 140 -3.56 -2.90 0.26
CA LEU A 140 -4.08 -2.18 1.42
C LEU A 140 -3.04 -2.31 2.53
N SER A 141 -2.62 -1.18 3.06
CA SER A 141 -1.68 -1.10 4.18
C SER A 141 -2.32 -0.43 5.38
N ILE A 142 -1.94 -0.84 6.58
CA ILE A 142 -2.24 -0.12 7.82
C ILE A 142 -1.03 0.69 8.24
N ALA A 143 -1.25 1.86 8.84
CA ALA A 143 -0.16 2.75 9.22
C ALA A 143 -0.48 3.59 10.46
N ASN A 144 0.58 3.98 11.16
CA ASN A 144 0.61 5.07 12.14
C ASN A 144 1.83 5.97 11.88
N HIS A 145 2.18 6.84 12.83
CA HIS A 145 3.34 7.71 12.69
C HIS A 145 4.72 7.03 12.81
N HIS A 146 4.77 5.73 13.12
CA HIS A 146 6.01 4.99 13.40
C HIS A 146 6.25 3.91 12.36
N ALA A 147 5.21 3.15 12.00
CA ALA A 147 5.29 2.02 11.11
C ALA A 147 4.09 1.93 10.15
N SER A 148 4.29 1.16 9.09
CA SER A 148 3.25 0.78 8.14
C SER A 148 3.48 -0.66 7.65
N LEU A 149 2.39 -1.37 7.37
CA LEU A 149 2.41 -2.78 7.00
C LEU A 149 1.35 -3.05 5.91
N PRO A 150 1.75 -3.58 4.74
CA PRO A 150 0.79 -4.14 3.79
C PRO A 150 0.07 -5.35 4.39
N ILE A 151 -1.26 -5.30 4.43
CA ILE A 151 -2.12 -6.36 4.97
C ILE A 151 -2.94 -7.08 3.89
N ALA A 152 -2.96 -6.54 2.67
CA ALA A 152 -3.54 -7.20 1.52
C ALA A 152 -2.71 -6.91 0.26
N TYR A 153 -2.58 -7.92 -0.60
CA TYR A 153 -1.77 -7.86 -1.82
C TYR A 153 -2.43 -8.69 -2.91
N ARG A 154 -2.86 -8.06 -4.00
CA ARG A 154 -3.54 -8.77 -5.09
C ARG A 154 -3.12 -8.26 -6.46
N LEU A 155 -2.74 -9.19 -7.33
CA LEU A 155 -2.44 -8.88 -8.72
C LEU A 155 -3.69 -8.32 -9.43
N TYR A 156 -3.54 -7.17 -10.07
CA TYR A 156 -4.51 -6.66 -11.04
C TYR A 156 -4.35 -7.46 -12.34
N LEU A 157 -5.45 -8.09 -12.79
CA LEU A 157 -5.50 -8.85 -14.03
C LEU A 157 -6.22 -8.01 -15.11
N PRO A 158 -5.51 -7.49 -16.12
CA PRO A 158 -6.10 -6.67 -17.18
C PRO A 158 -7.19 -7.43 -17.95
N LYS A 159 -8.14 -6.69 -18.56
CA LYS A 159 -9.24 -7.30 -19.30
C LYS A 159 -8.78 -8.26 -20.41
N GLU A 160 -7.71 -7.90 -21.14
CA GLU A 160 -7.11 -8.78 -22.15
C GLU A 160 -6.64 -10.14 -21.63
N TRP A 161 -6.26 -10.23 -20.35
CA TRP A 161 -5.92 -11.51 -19.73
C TRP A 161 -7.16 -12.31 -19.38
N ILE A 162 -8.22 -11.64 -18.93
CA ILE A 162 -9.48 -12.29 -18.57
C ILE A 162 -10.10 -12.98 -19.79
N ASP A 163 -10.02 -12.31 -20.93
CA ASP A 163 -10.57 -12.74 -22.22
C ASP A 163 -9.69 -13.80 -22.93
N ASP A 164 -8.48 -14.10 -22.42
CA ASP A 164 -7.55 -15.09 -22.97
C ASP A 164 -7.47 -16.35 -22.10
N ALA A 165 -8.41 -17.29 -22.32
CA ALA A 165 -8.52 -18.52 -21.54
C ALA A 165 -7.25 -19.42 -21.60
N PRO A 166 -6.62 -19.63 -22.78
CA PRO A 166 -5.35 -20.38 -22.86
C PRO A 166 -4.22 -19.76 -22.03
N ARG A 167 -4.06 -18.43 -22.09
CA ARG A 167 -3.02 -17.72 -21.32
C ARG A 167 -3.28 -17.79 -19.82
N ARG A 168 -4.54 -17.70 -19.39
CA ARG A 168 -4.95 -17.91 -17.98
C ARG A 168 -4.63 -19.32 -17.50
N LYS A 169 -4.97 -20.34 -18.29
CA LYS A 169 -4.70 -21.74 -17.94
C LYS A 169 -3.20 -21.99 -17.80
N LYS A 170 -2.38 -21.48 -18.74
CA LYS A 170 -0.91 -21.60 -18.71
C LYS A 170 -0.27 -20.90 -17.50
N ALA A 171 -0.86 -19.79 -17.05
CA ALA A 171 -0.42 -19.06 -15.86
C ALA A 171 -1.10 -19.54 -14.56
N HIS A 172 -1.90 -20.61 -14.62
CA HIS A 172 -2.64 -21.16 -13.48
C HIS A 172 -3.51 -20.12 -12.75
N VAL A 173 -4.13 -19.19 -13.49
CA VAL A 173 -5.08 -18.23 -12.92
C VAL A 173 -6.33 -18.99 -12.47
N PRO A 174 -6.77 -18.87 -11.20
CA PRO A 174 -7.97 -19.57 -10.74
C PRO A 174 -9.22 -19.19 -11.55
N ALA A 175 -10.12 -20.16 -11.74
CA ALA A 175 -11.35 -19.97 -12.52
C ALA A 175 -12.26 -18.86 -11.94
N ALA A 176 -12.29 -18.74 -10.61
CA ALA A 176 -13.06 -17.73 -9.89
C ALA A 176 -12.57 -16.28 -10.10
N ILE A 177 -11.37 -16.08 -10.67
CA ILE A 177 -10.87 -14.74 -10.95
C ILE A 177 -11.59 -14.16 -12.18
N ALA A 178 -12.48 -13.21 -11.94
CA ALA A 178 -13.11 -12.37 -12.95
C ALA A 178 -12.42 -10.99 -13.04
N PHE A 179 -12.71 -10.25 -14.12
CA PHE A 179 -12.21 -8.88 -14.28
C PHE A 179 -12.72 -7.99 -13.14
N LYS A 180 -11.79 -7.27 -12.50
CA LYS A 180 -12.09 -6.21 -11.53
C LYS A 180 -11.14 -5.06 -11.76
N THR A 181 -11.67 -3.85 -11.75
CA THR A 181 -10.86 -2.62 -11.76
C THR A 181 -10.06 -2.52 -10.46
N LYS A 182 -8.96 -1.76 -10.48
CA LYS A 182 -8.14 -1.55 -9.27
C LYS A 182 -8.96 -0.96 -8.09
N PRO A 183 -9.86 0.02 -8.28
CA PRO A 183 -10.74 0.49 -7.20
C PRO A 183 -11.68 -0.59 -6.64
N GLN A 184 -12.18 -1.50 -7.47
CA GLN A 184 -12.99 -2.63 -6.99
C GLN A 184 -12.16 -3.61 -6.16
N ILE A 185 -10.91 -3.88 -6.58
CA ILE A 185 -9.99 -4.72 -5.79
C ILE A 185 -9.69 -4.06 -4.44
N ALA A 186 -9.39 -2.76 -4.42
CA ALA A 186 -9.14 -2.02 -3.18
C ALA A 186 -10.35 -2.05 -2.24
N LEU A 187 -11.57 -1.87 -2.76
CA LEU A 187 -12.80 -1.96 -1.97
C LEU A 187 -13.01 -3.37 -1.39
N GLU A 188 -12.65 -4.43 -2.12
CA GLU A 188 -12.68 -5.80 -1.61
C GLU A 188 -11.69 -6.02 -0.47
N GLN A 189 -10.48 -5.47 -0.59
CA GLN A 189 -9.46 -5.54 0.47
C GLN A 189 -9.94 -4.80 1.73
N ILE A 190 -10.58 -3.64 1.58
CA ILE A 190 -11.17 -2.88 2.70
C ILE A 190 -12.28 -3.66 3.39
N ARG A 191 -13.20 -4.26 2.61
CA ARG A 191 -14.28 -5.10 3.17
C ARG A 191 -13.72 -6.31 3.90
N ALA A 192 -12.69 -6.96 3.34
CA ALA A 192 -12.02 -8.07 4.00
C ALA A 192 -11.34 -7.64 5.31
N ALA A 193 -10.70 -6.46 5.35
CA ALA A 193 -10.10 -5.93 6.57
C ALA A 193 -11.15 -5.61 7.65
N LEU A 194 -12.30 -5.05 7.27
CA LEU A 194 -13.42 -4.83 8.20
C LEU A 194 -13.97 -6.15 8.74
N LEU A 195 -14.20 -7.14 7.88
CA LEU A 195 -14.67 -8.48 8.27
C LEU A 195 -13.68 -9.19 9.19
N ALA A 196 -12.38 -8.96 9.00
CA ALA A 196 -11.32 -9.49 9.86
C ALA A 196 -11.15 -8.72 11.18
N GLY A 197 -12.01 -7.73 11.48
CA GLY A 197 -11.98 -6.98 12.74
C GLY A 197 -10.80 -6.02 12.87
N ILE A 198 -10.20 -5.57 11.76
CA ILE A 198 -9.07 -4.65 11.81
C ILE A 198 -9.57 -3.27 12.20
N ALA A 199 -8.90 -2.66 13.18
CA ALA A 199 -9.23 -1.32 13.64
C ALA A 199 -9.22 -0.35 12.44
N PRO A 200 -10.34 0.34 12.18
CA PRO A 200 -10.45 1.21 11.02
C PRO A 200 -9.61 2.48 11.23
N GLY A 201 -8.78 2.80 10.24
CA GLY A 201 -8.11 4.09 10.11
C GLY A 201 -8.79 4.97 9.06
N VAL A 202 -8.38 6.23 8.95
CA VAL A 202 -8.81 7.08 7.83
C VAL A 202 -8.22 6.54 6.54
N VAL A 203 -9.05 6.36 5.52
CA VAL A 203 -8.62 5.79 4.25
C VAL A 203 -7.85 6.84 3.45
N LEU A 204 -6.57 6.60 3.17
CA LEU A 204 -5.73 7.46 2.36
C LEU A 204 -5.57 6.84 0.96
N MET A 205 -5.67 7.67 -0.08
CA MET A 205 -5.52 7.20 -1.46
C MET A 205 -5.01 8.31 -2.38
N ASP A 206 -4.27 7.95 -3.44
CA ASP A 206 -3.85 8.92 -4.47
C ASP A 206 -4.98 9.29 -5.45
N ALA A 207 -4.64 10.12 -6.44
CA ALA A 207 -5.56 10.57 -7.47
C ALA A 207 -6.10 9.45 -8.38
N SER A 208 -5.38 8.34 -8.57
CA SER A 208 -5.88 7.22 -9.37
C SER A 208 -7.11 6.55 -8.73
N TYR A 209 -7.20 6.60 -7.39
CA TYR A 209 -8.33 6.09 -6.62
C TYR A 209 -9.31 7.21 -6.20
N GLY A 210 -8.81 8.36 -5.77
CA GLY A 210 -9.62 9.42 -5.16
C GLY A 210 -10.56 10.14 -6.13
N ASN A 211 -10.23 10.15 -7.42
CA ASN A 211 -11.16 10.62 -8.47
C ASN A 211 -12.33 9.65 -8.71
N ASN A 212 -12.24 8.41 -8.22
CA ASN A 212 -13.32 7.45 -8.33
C ASN A 212 -14.41 7.76 -7.29
N GLY A 213 -15.43 8.51 -7.72
CA GLY A 213 -16.57 8.85 -6.87
C GLY A 213 -17.36 7.63 -6.35
N ILE A 214 -17.40 6.52 -7.10
CA ILE A 214 -18.08 5.29 -6.65
C ILE A 214 -17.32 4.68 -5.46
N LEU A 215 -15.99 4.64 -5.53
CA LEU A 215 -15.16 4.19 -4.41
C LEU A 215 -15.38 5.08 -3.18
N ARG A 216 -15.34 6.40 -3.34
CA ARG A 216 -15.58 7.33 -2.22
C ARG A 216 -16.97 7.14 -1.59
N LEU A 217 -18.03 6.99 -2.40
CA LEU A 217 -19.37 6.68 -1.88
C LEU A 217 -19.42 5.34 -1.15
N ALA A 218 -18.74 4.32 -1.66
CA ALA A 218 -18.67 3.01 -1.01
C ALA A 218 -17.96 3.08 0.36
N LEU A 219 -16.89 3.88 0.49
CA LEU A 219 -16.22 4.10 1.77
C LEU A 219 -17.14 4.81 2.77
N THR A 220 -17.83 5.87 2.35
CA THR A 220 -18.84 6.54 3.18
C THR A 220 -19.94 5.56 3.61
N GLY A 221 -20.43 4.71 2.70
CA GLY A 221 -21.44 3.69 3.01
C GLY A 221 -20.95 2.59 3.98
N LEU A 222 -19.64 2.40 4.11
CA LEU A 222 -19.01 1.53 5.12
C LEU A 222 -18.72 2.27 6.43
N GLY A 223 -19.09 3.55 6.55
CA GLY A 223 -18.80 4.38 7.72
C GLY A 223 -17.34 4.81 7.83
N LEU A 224 -16.54 4.69 6.76
CA LEU A 224 -15.13 5.03 6.75
C LEU A 224 -14.90 6.47 6.30
N SER A 225 -14.13 7.23 7.10
CA SER A 225 -13.58 8.52 6.70
C SER A 225 -12.44 8.32 5.70
N TYR A 226 -12.22 9.30 4.82
CA TYR A 226 -11.08 9.27 3.88
C TYR A 226 -10.41 10.63 3.75
N VAL A 227 -9.17 10.60 3.25
CA VAL A 227 -8.45 11.72 2.65
C VAL A 227 -7.96 11.24 1.28
N ALA A 228 -8.63 11.69 0.23
CA ALA A 228 -8.45 11.20 -1.12
C ALA A 228 -7.82 12.28 -1.99
N ALA A 229 -6.60 12.05 -2.48
CA ALA A 229 -6.01 12.94 -3.47
C ALA A 229 -6.85 12.91 -4.75
N ILE A 230 -6.94 14.05 -5.43
CA ILE A 230 -7.77 14.21 -6.63
C ILE A 230 -7.05 15.02 -7.69
N LEU A 231 -7.54 14.97 -8.93
CA LEU A 231 -6.96 15.74 -10.02
C LEU A 231 -7.38 17.21 -9.91
N ALA A 232 -6.52 18.11 -10.37
CA ALA A 232 -6.77 19.56 -10.45
C ALA A 232 -8.07 19.91 -11.22
N THR A 233 -8.46 19.05 -12.17
CA THR A 233 -9.64 19.20 -13.01
C THR A 233 -10.94 18.72 -12.37
N THR A 234 -10.87 18.05 -11.21
CA THR A 234 -12.03 17.57 -10.45
C THR A 234 -12.98 18.71 -10.18
N LYS A 235 -14.27 18.48 -10.45
CA LYS A 235 -15.29 19.51 -10.32
C LYS A 235 -15.94 19.48 -8.94
N VAL A 236 -16.09 20.65 -8.34
CA VAL A 236 -16.67 20.86 -7.02
C VAL A 236 -17.61 22.07 -7.03
N ARG A 237 -18.44 22.19 -6.00
CA ARG A 237 -19.16 23.42 -5.65
C ARG A 237 -18.68 23.88 -4.29
N HIS A 238 -18.24 25.13 -4.19
CA HIS A 238 -17.78 25.73 -2.95
C HIS A 238 -18.96 25.96 -2.01
N VAL A 239 -18.90 25.52 -0.76
CA VAL A 239 -20.00 25.74 0.19
C VAL A 239 -19.96 27.18 0.65
N ARG A 240 -21.00 27.93 0.35
CA ARG A 240 -21.17 29.35 0.68
C ARG A 240 -22.47 29.54 1.46
N LYS A 241 -22.48 30.43 2.46
CA LYS A 241 -23.69 30.69 3.26
C LYS A 241 -24.71 31.53 2.49
N ASP A 242 -24.21 32.35 1.58
CA ASP A 242 -24.91 33.35 0.77
C ASP A 242 -25.38 32.82 -0.59
N ASP A 243 -24.89 31.66 -1.03
CA ASP A 243 -25.27 31.03 -2.30
C ASP A 243 -25.50 29.53 -2.08
N PRO A 244 -26.76 29.06 -2.12
CA PRO A 244 -27.09 27.65 -1.91
C PRO A 244 -26.75 26.76 -3.12
N LYS A 245 -26.48 27.32 -4.31
CA LYS A 245 -26.15 26.55 -5.52
C LYS A 245 -25.04 27.21 -6.34
N PRO A 246 -23.83 27.33 -5.77
CA PRO A 246 -22.74 28.01 -6.43
C PRO A 246 -22.26 27.27 -7.68
N PRO A 247 -21.57 27.99 -8.58
CA PRO A 247 -21.14 27.43 -9.85
C PRO A 247 -20.23 26.23 -9.65
N ARG A 248 -20.35 25.27 -10.58
CA ARG A 248 -19.49 24.10 -10.64
C ARG A 248 -18.15 24.49 -11.27
N VAL A 249 -17.08 24.46 -10.48
CA VAL A 249 -15.73 24.85 -10.91
C VAL A 249 -14.74 23.70 -10.70
N SER A 250 -13.57 23.74 -11.36
CA SER A 250 -12.48 22.82 -11.01
C SER A 250 -11.87 23.19 -9.66
N VAL A 251 -11.27 22.23 -8.96
CA VAL A 251 -10.56 22.51 -7.70
C VAL A 251 -9.39 23.47 -7.89
N GLU A 252 -8.71 23.44 -9.05
CA GLU A 252 -7.68 24.44 -9.39
C GLU A 252 -8.27 25.84 -9.52
N ALA A 253 -9.38 25.99 -10.27
CA ALA A 253 -10.03 27.30 -10.43
C ALA A 253 -10.55 27.83 -9.08
N LEU A 254 -11.12 26.95 -8.25
CA LEU A 254 -11.51 27.30 -6.90
C LEU A 254 -10.31 27.76 -6.08
N ALA A 255 -9.20 27.02 -6.10
CA ALA A 255 -7.98 27.37 -5.39
C ALA A 255 -7.44 28.74 -5.79
N LEU A 256 -7.37 29.02 -7.09
CA LEU A 256 -6.90 30.31 -7.62
C LEU A 256 -7.84 31.48 -7.25
N SER A 257 -9.11 31.21 -6.98
CA SER A 257 -10.08 32.22 -6.52
C SER A 257 -10.03 32.50 -5.01
N LEU A 258 -9.27 31.71 -4.22
CA LEU A 258 -9.23 31.89 -2.77
C LEU A 258 -8.48 33.17 -2.37
N PRO A 259 -8.99 33.92 -1.38
CA PRO A 259 -8.31 35.13 -0.92
C PRO A 259 -7.00 34.77 -0.19
N LYS A 260 -6.05 35.72 -0.15
CA LYS A 260 -4.72 35.50 0.46
C LYS A 260 -4.78 34.96 1.89
N HIS A 261 -5.74 35.41 2.70
CA HIS A 261 -5.89 34.98 4.10
C HIS A 261 -6.40 33.54 4.26
N ALA A 262 -6.90 32.90 3.20
CA ALA A 262 -7.29 31.48 3.24
C ALA A 262 -6.07 30.53 3.28
N TRP A 263 -4.89 31.04 2.89
CA TRP A 263 -3.65 30.28 2.81
C TRP A 263 -2.85 30.40 4.10
N ARG A 264 -2.40 29.25 4.62
CA ARG A 264 -1.59 29.17 5.84
C ARG A 264 -0.37 28.31 5.58
N THR A 265 0.81 28.79 5.99
CA THR A 265 2.00 27.95 6.04
C THR A 265 1.86 26.93 7.16
N ILE A 266 1.93 25.65 6.82
CA ILE A 266 1.86 24.55 7.79
C ILE A 266 3.14 23.74 7.66
N THR A 267 3.72 23.46 8.81
CA THR A 267 4.89 22.60 8.94
C THR A 267 4.46 21.23 9.43
N TRP A 268 4.82 20.19 8.67
CA TRP A 268 4.65 18.79 9.06
C TRP A 268 6.01 18.11 9.07
N ARG A 269 6.06 16.89 9.62
CA ARG A 269 7.29 16.11 9.65
C ARG A 269 7.29 15.12 8.50
N GLU A 270 8.36 15.13 7.71
CA GLU A 270 8.69 14.09 6.74
C GLU A 270 10.10 13.60 7.04
N GLY A 271 10.28 12.28 7.20
CA GLY A 271 11.61 11.70 7.37
C GLY A 271 12.33 12.00 8.69
N THR A 272 13.55 11.48 8.78
CA THR A 272 14.28 11.31 10.03
C THR A 272 14.83 12.60 10.65
N ASN A 273 14.96 13.74 9.94
CA ASN A 273 15.60 14.95 10.51
C ASN A 273 15.19 16.35 9.98
N GLU A 274 14.24 16.53 9.06
CA GLU A 274 13.84 17.90 8.61
C GLU A 274 12.33 18.17 8.66
N LYS A 275 11.98 19.39 9.10
CA LYS A 275 10.60 19.88 9.14
C LYS A 275 10.23 20.41 7.75
N LEU A 276 9.31 19.75 7.05
CA LEU A 276 8.80 20.25 5.77
C LEU A 276 7.70 21.27 5.98
N LYS A 277 7.69 22.30 5.12
CA LYS A 277 6.72 23.39 5.14
C LYS A 277 6.16 23.64 3.75
N SER A 278 4.89 24.01 3.68
CA SER A 278 4.20 24.40 2.45
C SER A 278 3.00 25.27 2.80
N ARG A 279 2.40 25.96 1.82
CA ARG A 279 1.19 26.73 2.03
C ARG A 279 -0.02 25.87 1.71
N PHE A 280 -0.98 25.87 2.61
CA PHE A 280 -2.22 25.12 2.44
C PHE A 280 -3.43 26.01 2.59
N ALA A 281 -4.49 25.64 1.89
CA ALA A 281 -5.84 26.13 2.15
C ALA A 281 -6.76 24.95 2.45
N ARG A 282 -7.79 25.19 3.28
CA ARG A 282 -8.90 24.26 3.45
C ARG A 282 -10.23 24.99 3.29
N VAL A 283 -11.11 24.45 2.46
CA VAL A 283 -12.46 24.99 2.25
C VAL A 283 -13.48 23.87 2.21
N ARG A 284 -14.75 24.21 2.40
CA ARG A 284 -15.84 23.23 2.40
C ARG A 284 -16.45 23.16 1.01
N VAL A 285 -16.66 21.95 0.50
CA VAL A 285 -17.14 21.74 -0.88
C VAL A 285 -18.12 20.59 -0.96
N HIS A 286 -18.92 20.57 -2.02
CA HIS A 286 -19.59 19.36 -2.49
C HIS A 286 -18.86 18.86 -3.74
N ALA A 287 -18.43 17.59 -3.75
CA ALA A 287 -17.99 16.98 -4.99
C ALA A 287 -19.14 16.93 -6.01
N ALA A 288 -18.86 17.39 -7.23
CA ALA A 288 -19.87 17.59 -8.27
C ALA A 288 -19.65 16.61 -9.43
N PRO A 289 -20.40 15.48 -9.47
CA PRO A 289 -20.29 14.52 -10.56
C PRO A 289 -20.61 15.17 -11.91
N ILE A 290 -20.13 14.56 -13.00
CA ILE A 290 -20.34 15.07 -14.37
C ILE A 290 -21.82 14.97 -14.77
N ARG A 291 -22.52 13.93 -14.29
CA ARG A 291 -23.95 13.71 -14.52
C ARG A 291 -24.63 13.43 -13.18
N GLY A 292 -25.86 13.93 -13.02
CA GLY A 292 -26.66 13.79 -11.80
C GLY A 292 -26.39 14.87 -10.75
N GLU A 293 -27.17 14.83 -9.67
CA GLU A 293 -27.06 15.77 -8.56
C GLU A 293 -25.80 15.52 -7.71
N ALA A 294 -25.40 16.53 -6.94
CA ALA A 294 -24.33 16.37 -5.96
C ALA A 294 -24.80 15.41 -4.86
N ARG A 295 -24.36 14.15 -4.95
CA ARG A 295 -24.71 13.09 -3.99
C ARG A 295 -23.78 13.04 -2.78
N PHE A 296 -22.69 13.79 -2.81
CA PHE A 296 -21.73 13.84 -1.73
C PHE A 296 -22.16 14.88 -0.69
N ALA A 297 -22.13 14.45 0.58
CA ALA A 297 -22.22 15.36 1.71
C ALA A 297 -21.09 16.41 1.66
N GLU A 298 -21.18 17.41 2.53
CA GLU A 298 -20.16 18.45 2.64
C GLU A 298 -18.78 17.83 2.98
N GLU A 299 -17.79 18.00 2.11
CA GLU A 299 -16.40 17.52 2.26
C GLU A 299 -15.45 18.70 2.55
N THR A 300 -14.28 18.41 3.12
CA THR A 300 -13.17 19.38 3.16
C THR A 300 -12.32 19.20 1.91
N LEU A 301 -12.15 20.27 1.11
CA LEU A 301 -11.10 20.35 0.12
C LEU A 301 -9.83 20.89 0.78
N LEU A 302 -8.80 20.06 0.88
CA LEU A 302 -7.43 20.47 1.24
C LEU A 302 -6.67 20.77 -0.05
N ILE A 303 -5.91 21.87 -0.04
CA ILE A 303 -5.15 22.35 -1.21
C ILE A 303 -3.74 22.66 -0.75
N GLU A 304 -2.74 22.20 -1.50
CA GLU A 304 -1.34 22.55 -1.29
C GLU A 304 -0.85 23.44 -2.43
N TRP A 305 -0.24 24.56 -2.06
CA TRP A 305 0.45 25.45 -2.97
C TRP A 305 1.88 25.69 -2.44
N PRO A 306 2.84 24.88 -2.91
CA PRO A 306 4.23 25.05 -2.51
C PRO A 306 4.76 26.46 -2.81
N GLU A 307 5.76 26.87 -2.04
CA GLU A 307 6.47 28.12 -2.30
C GLU A 307 7.24 28.00 -3.62
N GLY A 308 7.27 29.07 -4.42
CA GLY A 308 7.92 29.09 -5.74
C GLY A 308 7.09 28.50 -6.90
N GLU A 309 6.04 27.73 -6.61
CA GLU A 309 5.16 27.20 -7.65
C GLU A 309 4.21 28.27 -8.20
N ALA A 310 4.02 28.30 -9.53
CA ALA A 310 3.13 29.26 -10.19
C ALA A 310 1.65 29.05 -9.86
N LYS A 311 1.28 27.83 -9.46
CA LYS A 311 -0.10 27.44 -9.12
C LYS A 311 -0.14 26.30 -8.09
N PRO A 312 -1.28 26.07 -7.43
CA PRO A 312 -1.41 24.96 -6.48
C PRO A 312 -1.25 23.59 -7.17
N THR A 313 -0.55 22.67 -6.50
CA THR A 313 -0.05 21.43 -7.13
C THR A 313 -0.75 20.17 -6.64
N LYS A 314 -1.26 20.15 -5.41
CA LYS A 314 -1.94 18.97 -4.84
C LYS A 314 -3.27 19.35 -4.20
N TYR A 315 -4.23 18.43 -4.30
CA TYR A 315 -5.61 18.61 -3.89
C TYR A 315 -6.14 17.31 -3.27
N TRP A 316 -6.87 17.41 -2.16
CA TRP A 316 -7.51 16.26 -1.52
C TRP A 316 -8.95 16.59 -1.11
N LEU A 317 -9.84 15.61 -1.26
CA LEU A 317 -11.15 15.63 -0.61
C LEU A 317 -11.09 14.80 0.66
N ALA A 318 -11.61 15.33 1.75
CA ALA A 318 -11.60 14.68 3.05
C ALA A 318 -12.97 14.70 3.74
N THR A 319 -13.32 13.59 4.38
CA THR A 319 -14.55 13.40 5.17
C THR A 319 -14.28 13.30 6.68
N VAL A 320 -13.07 13.67 7.12
CA VAL A 320 -12.67 13.68 8.53
C VAL A 320 -13.49 14.65 9.38
N ASP A 321 -13.44 14.49 10.70
CA ASP A 321 -14.13 15.35 11.68
C ASP A 321 -13.87 16.84 11.39
N ARG A 322 -14.95 17.63 11.38
CA ARG A 322 -14.91 19.10 11.20
C ARG A 322 -14.08 19.80 12.27
N LYS A 323 -13.96 19.20 13.46
CA LYS A 323 -13.15 19.70 14.58
C LYS A 323 -11.66 19.39 14.43
N MET A 324 -11.26 18.54 13.48
CA MET A 324 -9.86 18.23 13.24
C MET A 324 -9.06 19.51 12.98
N SER A 325 -7.92 19.62 13.66
CA SER A 325 -7.01 20.75 13.49
C SER A 325 -6.51 20.81 12.04
N PHE A 326 -6.22 22.00 11.54
CA PHE A 326 -5.73 22.13 10.16
C PHE A 326 -4.38 21.41 10.00
N ARG A 327 -3.52 21.47 11.01
CA ARG A 327 -2.27 20.72 11.03
C ARG A 327 -2.51 19.21 10.99
N GLY A 328 -3.43 18.68 11.80
CA GLY A 328 -3.75 17.25 11.81
C GLY A 328 -4.27 16.74 10.46
N LEU A 329 -5.08 17.54 9.74
CA LEU A 329 -5.51 17.18 8.39
C LEU A 329 -4.33 17.13 7.40
N VAL A 330 -3.38 18.07 7.49
CA VAL A 330 -2.17 18.05 6.66
C VAL A 330 -1.29 16.85 7.02
N ASP A 331 -1.04 16.61 8.31
CA ASP A 331 -0.25 15.48 8.79
C ASP A 331 -0.82 14.15 8.29
N LEU A 332 -2.14 13.98 8.36
CA LEU A 332 -2.84 12.78 7.88
C LEU A 332 -2.77 12.63 6.36
N ALA A 333 -2.99 13.71 5.60
CA ALA A 333 -2.86 13.70 4.14
C ALA A 333 -1.45 13.31 3.69
N LYS A 334 -0.43 13.72 4.46
CA LYS A 334 0.99 13.47 4.19
C LYS A 334 1.45 12.08 4.67
N MET A 335 0.70 11.40 5.54
CA MET A 335 1.04 10.05 6.02
C MET A 335 1.12 9.01 4.88
N ARG A 336 0.46 9.25 3.74
CA ARG A 336 0.53 8.38 2.55
C ARG A 336 1.95 8.13 2.05
N TRP A 337 2.88 9.09 2.21
CA TRP A 337 4.28 8.97 1.79
C TRP A 337 5.00 7.76 2.40
N ARG A 338 4.57 7.26 3.57
CA ARG A 338 5.18 6.06 4.15
C ARG A 338 5.10 4.87 3.22
N ILE A 339 3.99 4.69 2.50
CA ILE A 339 3.81 3.55 1.61
C ILE A 339 4.75 3.59 0.40
N GLU A 340 5.07 4.79 -0.11
CA GLU A 340 6.07 4.93 -1.16
C GLU A 340 7.43 4.43 -0.68
N ARG A 341 7.81 4.79 0.55
CA ARG A 341 9.03 4.32 1.20
C ARG A 341 8.99 2.83 1.55
N ASP A 342 7.87 2.30 2.04
CA ASP A 342 7.71 0.87 2.30
C ASP A 342 7.87 0.06 1.02
N TYR A 343 7.34 0.54 -0.11
CA TYR A 343 7.53 -0.14 -1.39
C TYR A 343 8.93 -0.02 -1.94
N GLU A 344 9.63 1.07 -1.66
CA GLU A 344 11.06 1.19 -1.94
C GLU A 344 11.83 0.13 -1.15
N ASP A 345 11.65 0.06 0.17
CA ASP A 345 12.29 -0.94 1.05
C ASP A 345 11.91 -2.38 0.61
N LEU A 346 10.62 -2.66 0.39
CA LEU A 346 10.15 -3.97 -0.05
C LEU A 346 10.76 -4.39 -1.39
N LYS A 347 10.93 -3.46 -2.34
CA LYS A 347 11.50 -3.79 -3.65
C LYS A 347 13.02 -3.92 -3.62
N GLN A 348 13.71 -2.97 -2.98
CA GLN A 348 15.17 -2.88 -3.01
C GLN A 348 15.82 -3.80 -1.95
N GLU A 349 15.26 -3.81 -0.73
CA GLU A 349 15.86 -4.49 0.43
C GLU A 349 15.27 -5.86 0.71
N ILE A 350 14.02 -6.12 0.33
CA ILE A 350 13.38 -7.44 0.53
C ILE A 350 13.22 -8.21 -0.77
N GLY A 351 13.25 -7.52 -1.91
CA GLY A 351 13.20 -8.15 -3.21
C GLY A 351 11.80 -8.54 -3.67
N LEU A 352 10.76 -7.82 -3.25
CA LEU A 352 9.37 -7.98 -3.72
C LEU A 352 9.25 -8.00 -5.25
N GLY A 353 10.16 -7.30 -5.95
CA GLY A 353 10.23 -7.26 -7.41
C GLY A 353 11.07 -8.37 -8.07
N HIS A 354 11.73 -9.23 -7.28
CA HIS A 354 12.69 -10.23 -7.76
C HIS A 354 12.07 -11.57 -8.13
N TYR A 355 10.75 -11.72 -8.05
CA TYR A 355 10.07 -12.93 -8.51
C TYR A 355 10.20 -13.13 -10.03
N GLU A 356 10.64 -14.32 -10.43
CA GLU A 356 10.93 -14.69 -11.83
C GLU A 356 9.90 -15.66 -12.43
N GLY A 357 9.05 -16.26 -11.60
CA GLY A 357 8.03 -17.17 -12.09
C GLY A 357 6.89 -16.45 -12.82
N ARG A 358 6.03 -17.26 -13.44
CA ARG A 358 4.99 -16.77 -14.36
C ARG A 358 3.57 -17.04 -13.88
N GLY A 359 3.39 -17.83 -12.83
CA GLY A 359 2.10 -18.30 -12.36
C GLY A 359 1.43 -17.35 -11.37
N TRP A 360 0.09 -17.40 -11.33
CA TRP A 360 -0.75 -16.65 -10.39
C TRP A 360 -0.35 -16.93 -8.93
N ARG A 361 -0.27 -18.22 -8.56
CA ARG A 361 0.07 -18.65 -7.20
C ARG A 361 1.42 -18.10 -6.76
N GLY A 362 2.47 -18.33 -7.55
CA GLY A 362 3.81 -17.93 -7.17
C GLY A 362 4.00 -16.41 -7.07
N PHE A 363 3.25 -15.60 -7.83
CA PHE A 363 3.24 -14.15 -7.64
C PHE A 363 2.71 -13.75 -6.25
N HIS A 364 1.58 -14.31 -5.84
CA HIS A 364 0.96 -14.00 -4.55
C HIS A 364 1.76 -14.60 -3.38
N HIS A 365 2.32 -15.80 -3.57
CA HIS A 365 3.14 -16.46 -2.58
C HIS A 365 4.45 -15.69 -2.31
N HIS A 366 5.16 -15.29 -3.37
CA HIS A 366 6.36 -14.46 -3.21
C HIS A 366 6.03 -13.12 -2.55
N GLY A 367 4.97 -12.43 -3.00
CA GLY A 367 4.53 -11.17 -2.40
C GLY A 367 4.21 -11.31 -0.92
N THR A 368 3.54 -12.40 -0.54
CA THR A 368 3.20 -12.71 0.85
C THR A 368 4.44 -12.99 1.71
N LEU A 369 5.40 -13.76 1.21
CA LEU A 369 6.63 -14.05 1.95
C LEU A 369 7.55 -12.82 2.06
N ALA A 370 7.57 -11.95 1.04
CA ALA A 370 8.26 -10.66 1.11
C ALA A 370 7.61 -9.74 2.17
N ILE A 371 6.28 -9.64 2.20
CA ILE A 371 5.56 -8.90 3.24
C ILE A 371 5.81 -9.52 4.63
N ALA A 372 5.86 -10.85 4.74
CA ALA A 372 6.16 -11.53 6.00
C ALA A 372 7.57 -11.21 6.51
N ALA A 373 8.58 -11.22 5.64
CA ALA A 373 9.95 -10.84 5.98
C ALA A 373 10.04 -9.36 6.39
N TYR A 374 9.33 -8.48 5.67
CA TYR A 374 9.23 -7.06 6.02
C TYR A 374 8.53 -6.83 7.37
N GLY A 375 7.47 -7.58 7.67
CA GLY A 375 6.76 -7.56 8.95
C GLY A 375 7.68 -7.88 10.14
N PHE A 376 8.61 -8.82 9.96
CA PHE A 376 9.65 -9.08 10.97
C PHE A 376 10.55 -7.86 11.19
N LEU A 377 11.02 -7.21 10.11
CA LEU A 377 11.87 -6.01 10.21
C LEU A 377 11.15 -4.85 10.89
N ILE A 378 9.86 -4.64 10.60
CA ILE A 378 9.03 -3.67 11.32
C ILE A 378 9.01 -3.98 12.80
N SER A 379 8.72 -5.23 13.17
CA SER A 379 8.64 -5.66 14.57
C SER A 379 9.96 -5.43 15.31
N GLU A 380 11.10 -5.61 14.64
CA GLU A 380 12.41 -5.34 15.22
C GLU A 380 12.72 -3.84 15.31
N ARG A 381 12.31 -3.03 14.34
CA ARG A 381 12.47 -1.58 14.36
C ARG A 381 11.68 -0.93 15.49
N GLU A 382 10.43 -1.37 15.72
CA GLU A 382 9.57 -0.80 16.77
C GLU A 382 10.09 -1.08 18.20
N ARG A 383 10.98 -2.07 18.37
CA ARG A 383 11.69 -2.33 19.64
C ARG A 383 12.74 -1.26 19.96
N ILE A 384 13.17 -0.49 18.97
CA ILE A 384 14.10 0.63 19.18
C ILE A 384 13.25 1.83 19.57
N PRO A 385 13.47 2.44 20.75
CA PRO A 385 12.73 3.63 21.15
C PRO A 385 12.85 4.71 20.06
N PRO A 386 11.76 5.39 19.67
CA PRO A 386 11.87 6.51 18.75
C PRO A 386 12.84 7.53 19.36
N SER A 387 13.84 7.96 18.59
CA SER A 387 14.74 9.04 18.99
C SER A 387 13.88 10.24 19.38
N GLY A 388 13.98 10.64 20.66
CA GLY A 388 13.05 11.57 21.30
C GLY A 388 12.84 12.86 20.51
N SER A 389 11.62 13.38 20.58
CA SER A 389 11.33 14.74 20.14
C SER A 389 12.09 15.73 21.00
N HIS A 390 13.09 16.41 20.45
CA HIS A 390 13.42 17.74 20.95
C HIS A 390 12.20 18.61 20.69
N SER A 391 11.56 18.99 21.80
CA SER A 391 10.36 19.83 21.96
C SER A 391 10.33 21.06 21.06
#